data_AF-A0A832SHH4-F1
#
_entry.id   AF-A0A832SHH4-F1
#
_cell.length_a   1.000
_cell.length_b   1.000
_cell.length_c   1.000
_cell.angle_alpha   90.00
_cell.angle_beta   90.00
_cell.angle_gamma   90.00
#
_symmetry.space_group_name_H-M   'P 1'
#
loop_
_entity.id
_entity.type
_entity.pdbx_description
1 polymer ?
#
loop_
_entity_poly.entity_id
_entity_poly.type
_entity_poly.pdbx_seq_one_letter_code
_entity_poly.pdbx_strand_id
1 'polypeptide(L)'
;MQLEKIRELFGGKAEVEKAYGWNIWLAHKWAERMRSRGLWGLRLEKRPQSPPPRPVNPYVAEHVEFLENFDGAVKAEAEGSADRNLLELLYATWQLQSWRLAVLTFLVEDLDKRLVALEPLPGDGISGYHLTEEGFRYMGYGPDVELASKVAPDARLYKALSACEMREGVDVLLLIDKAMWFHDVARE
;
A
#
# COMPACT_ATOMS: atom_id res chain seq x y z
N MET A 1 -19.93 17.27 -0.80
CA MET A 1 -21.19 16.84 -1.45
C MET A 1 -21.08 15.48 -2.17
N GLN A 2 -19.99 15.11 -2.85
CA GLN A 2 -19.82 13.74 -3.41
C GLN A 2 -19.42 12.69 -2.37
N LEU A 3 -18.53 13.03 -1.43
CA LEU A 3 -18.05 12.10 -0.39
C LEU A 3 -19.14 11.60 0.58
N GLU A 4 -20.13 12.44 0.89
CA GLU A 4 -21.25 12.06 1.76
C GLU A 4 -22.16 11.04 1.08
N LYS A 5 -22.49 11.26 -0.21
CA LYS A 5 -23.25 10.29 -1.02
C LYS A 5 -22.53 8.96 -1.19
N ILE A 6 -21.20 9.00 -1.34
CA ILE A 6 -20.38 7.79 -1.39
C ILE A 6 -20.42 7.07 -0.04
N ARG A 7 -20.27 7.79 1.08
CA ARG A 7 -20.40 7.20 2.42
C ARG A 7 -21.77 6.58 2.67
N GLU A 8 -22.84 7.19 2.17
CA GLU A 8 -24.19 6.61 2.24
C GLU A 8 -24.29 5.29 1.46
N LEU A 9 -23.69 5.18 0.27
CA LEU A 9 -23.62 3.92 -0.50
C LEU A 9 -22.90 2.80 0.27
N PHE A 10 -21.87 3.15 1.04
CA PHE A 10 -21.16 2.23 1.92
C PHE A 10 -21.87 1.96 3.26
N GLY A 11 -23.13 2.39 3.43
CA GLY A 11 -23.91 2.14 4.64
C GLY A 11 -23.65 3.11 5.79
N GLY A 12 -23.05 4.27 5.47
CA GLY A 12 -22.78 5.35 6.42
C GLY A 12 -21.47 5.19 7.18
N LYS A 13 -21.19 6.17 8.05
CA LYS A 13 -19.92 6.30 8.79
C LYS A 13 -19.58 5.05 9.61
N ALA A 14 -20.57 4.45 10.29
CA ALA A 14 -20.36 3.31 11.16
C ALA A 14 -19.88 2.05 10.41
N GLU A 15 -20.35 1.83 9.18
CA GLU A 15 -19.91 0.70 8.36
C GLU A 15 -18.48 0.90 7.88
N VAL A 16 -18.16 2.10 7.39
CA VAL A 16 -16.81 2.47 6.98
C VAL A 16 -15.81 2.36 8.15
N GLU A 17 -16.20 2.77 9.36
CA GLU A 17 -15.36 2.63 10.57
C GLU A 17 -15.08 1.17 10.92
N LYS A 18 -16.01 0.24 10.69
CA LYS A 18 -15.76 -1.20 10.88
C LYS A 18 -14.68 -1.69 9.92
N ALA A 19 -14.80 -1.39 8.62
CA ALA A 19 -13.76 -1.73 7.63
C ALA A 19 -12.40 -1.11 7.96
N TYR A 20 -12.38 0.15 8.39
CA TYR A 20 -11.16 0.79 8.84
C TYR A 20 -10.54 0.06 10.04
N GLY A 21 -11.35 -0.33 11.03
CA GLY A 21 -10.90 -1.14 12.15
C GLY A 21 -10.26 -2.46 11.70
N TRP A 22 -10.81 -3.11 10.67
CA TRP A 22 -10.27 -4.38 10.14
C TRP A 22 -8.89 -4.18 9.51
N ASN A 23 -8.70 -3.09 8.76
CA ASN A 23 -7.40 -2.69 8.23
C ASN A 23 -6.37 -2.51 9.34
N ILE A 24 -6.71 -1.75 10.38
CA ILE A 24 -5.82 -1.52 11.52
C ILE A 24 -5.49 -2.83 12.23
N TRP A 25 -6.49 -3.67 12.55
CA TRP A 25 -6.26 -4.93 13.24
C TRP A 25 -5.34 -5.88 12.46
N LEU A 26 -5.51 -6.01 11.16
CA LEU A 26 -4.65 -6.83 10.31
C LEU A 26 -3.26 -6.22 10.13
N ALA A 27 -3.15 -4.89 9.96
CA ALA A 27 -1.86 -4.21 9.91
C ALA A 27 -1.03 -4.47 11.19
N HIS A 28 -1.66 -4.43 12.37
CA HIS A 28 -1.01 -4.81 13.64
C HIS A 28 -0.58 -6.28 13.64
N LYS A 29 -1.46 -7.19 13.22
CA LYS A 29 -1.18 -8.63 13.17
C LYS A 29 0.00 -8.94 12.25
N TRP A 30 0.06 -8.31 11.08
CA TRP A 30 1.15 -8.49 10.12
C TRP A 30 2.44 -7.83 10.60
N ALA A 31 2.38 -6.61 11.15
CA ALA A 31 3.54 -5.93 11.69
C ALA A 31 4.19 -6.71 12.85
N GLU A 32 3.42 -7.35 13.73
CA GLU A 32 3.97 -8.24 14.77
C GLU A 32 4.71 -9.44 14.17
N ARG A 33 4.14 -10.06 13.12
CA ARG A 33 4.81 -11.14 12.38
C ARG A 33 6.08 -10.68 11.67
N MET A 34 6.12 -9.44 11.20
CA MET A 34 7.30 -8.88 10.54
C MET A 34 8.36 -8.43 11.56
N ARG A 35 7.95 -7.85 12.70
CA ARG A 35 8.85 -7.51 13.81
C ARG A 35 9.52 -8.74 14.41
N SER A 36 8.80 -9.84 14.58
CA SER A 36 9.41 -11.10 15.05
C SER A 36 10.45 -11.66 14.07
N ARG A 37 10.46 -11.17 12.83
CA ARG A 37 11.45 -11.47 11.78
C ARG A 37 12.46 -10.35 11.56
N GLY A 38 12.43 -9.26 12.34
CA GLY A 38 13.35 -8.13 12.20
C GLY A 38 13.10 -7.21 11.01
N LEU A 39 11.97 -7.34 10.31
CA LEU A 39 11.70 -6.70 9.02
C LEU A 39 10.84 -5.42 9.12
N TRP A 40 10.58 -4.87 10.32
CA TRP A 40 9.64 -3.75 10.47
C TRP A 40 9.98 -2.77 11.61
N GLY A 41 10.07 -1.48 11.28
CA GLY A 41 10.42 -0.38 12.21
C GLY A 41 9.27 0.52 12.66
N LEU A 42 8.04 0.32 12.17
CA LEU A 42 6.92 1.21 12.48
C LEU A 42 6.33 0.92 13.86
N ARG A 43 6.23 1.94 14.72
CA ARG A 43 5.66 1.86 16.08
C ARG A 43 4.13 2.00 16.00
N LEU A 44 3.43 0.96 15.54
CA LEU A 44 1.98 0.90 15.66
C LEU A 44 1.58 0.94 17.14
N GLU A 45 0.49 1.65 17.47
CA GLU A 45 -0.04 1.81 18.85
C GLU A 45 -0.47 0.47 19.50
N LYS A 46 -1.29 0.49 20.55
CA LYS A 46 -1.72 -0.75 21.21
C LYS A 46 -2.64 -1.55 20.28
N ARG A 47 -2.24 -2.80 19.97
CA ARG A 47 -3.03 -3.72 19.14
C ARG A 47 -4.43 -3.95 19.73
N PRO A 48 -5.50 -3.90 18.92
CA PRO A 48 -6.82 -4.40 19.34
C PRO A 48 -6.74 -5.92 19.60
N GLN A 49 -7.20 -6.37 20.77
CA GLN A 49 -7.07 -7.79 21.17
C GLN A 49 -7.94 -8.74 20.34
N SER A 50 -9.00 -8.24 19.72
CA SER A 50 -9.94 -9.02 18.91
C SER A 50 -10.19 -8.33 17.56
N PRO A 51 -10.54 -9.09 16.51
CA PRO A 51 -11.01 -8.49 15.27
C PRO A 51 -12.25 -7.63 15.55
N PRO A 52 -12.42 -6.51 14.83
CA PRO A 52 -13.63 -5.69 14.94
C PRO A 52 -14.89 -6.40 14.44
N PRO A 53 -16.08 -5.88 14.74
CA PRO A 53 -17.33 -6.37 14.15
C PRO A 53 -17.27 -6.36 12.63
N ARG A 54 -17.83 -7.39 11.98
CA ARG A 54 -17.97 -7.41 10.53
C ARG A 54 -18.97 -6.34 10.06
N PRO A 55 -18.68 -5.62 8.96
CA PRO A 55 -19.67 -4.80 8.26
C PRO A 55 -20.83 -5.66 7.77
N VAL A 56 -22.03 -5.06 7.70
CA VAL A 56 -23.24 -5.65 7.12
C VAL A 56 -23.56 -5.09 5.74
N ASN A 57 -23.02 -3.91 5.39
CA ASN A 57 -23.10 -3.39 4.04
C ASN A 57 -22.28 -4.29 3.09
N PRO A 58 -22.83 -4.73 1.95
CA PRO A 58 -22.20 -5.72 1.08
C PRO A 58 -20.85 -5.26 0.52
N TYR A 59 -20.71 -3.99 0.12
CA TYR A 59 -19.44 -3.47 -0.42
C TYR A 59 -18.34 -3.43 0.65
N VAL A 60 -18.72 -3.05 1.87
CA VAL A 60 -17.77 -2.97 2.99
C VAL A 60 -17.45 -4.36 3.54
N ALA A 61 -18.40 -5.30 3.45
CA ALA A 61 -18.20 -6.70 3.81
C ALA A 61 -17.29 -7.42 2.81
N GLU A 62 -17.47 -7.20 1.50
CA GLU A 62 -16.57 -7.72 0.44
C GLU A 62 -15.13 -7.24 0.65
N HIS A 63 -14.97 -5.98 1.07
CA HIS A 63 -13.66 -5.47 1.47
C HIS A 63 -13.04 -6.26 2.64
N VAL A 64 -13.80 -6.51 3.71
CA VAL A 64 -13.30 -7.31 4.84
C VAL A 64 -12.99 -8.75 4.41
N GLU A 65 -13.78 -9.34 3.53
CA GLU A 65 -13.52 -10.67 2.96
C GLU A 65 -12.21 -10.69 2.16
N PHE A 66 -11.94 -9.67 1.35
CA PHE A 66 -10.66 -9.53 0.66
C PHE A 66 -9.49 -9.49 1.65
N LEU A 67 -9.59 -8.69 2.72
CA LEU A 67 -8.56 -8.60 3.74
C LEU A 67 -8.31 -9.93 4.47
N GLU A 68 -9.35 -10.70 4.76
CA GLU A 68 -9.24 -12.02 5.38
C GLU A 68 -8.59 -13.03 4.41
N ASN A 69 -8.95 -12.99 3.13
CA ASN A 69 -8.31 -13.81 2.09
C ASN A 69 -6.82 -13.45 1.96
N PHE A 70 -6.48 -12.17 2.03
CA PHE A 70 -5.10 -11.69 2.03
C PHE A 70 -4.32 -12.21 3.26
N ASP A 71 -4.89 -12.11 4.45
CA ASP A 71 -4.29 -12.66 5.67
C ASP A 71 -4.09 -14.19 5.59
N GLY A 72 -5.05 -14.90 5.00
CA GLY A 72 -4.95 -16.33 4.71
C GLY A 72 -3.76 -16.66 3.80
N ALA A 73 -3.58 -15.88 2.72
CA ALA A 73 -2.44 -16.05 1.82
C ALA A 73 -1.10 -15.72 2.49
N VAL A 74 -1.03 -14.65 3.29
CA VAL A 74 0.17 -14.32 4.09
C VAL A 74 0.52 -15.47 5.04
N LYS A 75 -0.49 -16.12 5.66
CA LYS A 75 -0.26 -17.30 6.49
C LYS A 75 0.26 -18.48 5.67
N ALA A 76 -0.38 -18.79 4.55
CA ALA A 76 0.03 -19.90 3.67
C ALA A 76 1.47 -19.69 3.15
N GLU A 77 1.83 -18.46 2.78
CA GLU A 77 3.17 -18.14 2.29
C GLU A 77 4.21 -18.32 3.41
N ALA A 78 3.89 -17.87 4.63
CA ALA A 78 4.75 -18.08 5.78
C ALA A 78 4.96 -19.57 6.13
N GLU A 79 4.00 -20.43 5.78
CA GLU A 79 4.04 -21.88 5.94
C GLU A 79 4.64 -22.60 4.72
N GLY A 80 4.97 -21.87 3.65
CA GLY A 80 5.51 -22.43 2.40
C GLY A 80 4.49 -23.18 1.56
N SER A 81 3.19 -22.93 1.78
CA SER A 81 2.07 -23.63 1.14
C SER A 81 1.18 -22.71 0.30
N ALA A 82 1.60 -21.47 0.01
CA ALA A 82 0.81 -20.57 -0.82
C ALA A 82 0.84 -21.00 -2.28
N ASP A 83 -0.33 -20.97 -2.91
CA ASP A 83 -0.46 -21.02 -4.37
C ASP A 83 -0.02 -19.68 -4.96
N ARG A 84 0.92 -19.72 -5.90
CA ARG A 84 1.40 -18.53 -6.63
C ARG A 84 0.28 -17.81 -7.35
N ASN A 85 -0.71 -18.53 -7.89
CA ASN A 85 -1.86 -17.92 -8.56
C ASN A 85 -2.72 -17.12 -7.58
N LEU A 86 -2.86 -17.60 -6.34
CA LEU A 86 -3.60 -16.90 -5.29
C LEU A 86 -2.87 -15.60 -4.91
N LEU A 87 -1.54 -15.64 -4.77
CA LEU A 87 -0.74 -14.44 -4.49
C LEU A 87 -0.83 -13.42 -5.61
N GLU A 88 -0.76 -13.85 -6.88
CA GLU A 88 -0.89 -12.98 -8.04
C GLU A 88 -2.30 -12.37 -8.14
N LEU A 89 -3.36 -13.15 -7.86
CA LEU A 89 -4.74 -12.66 -7.83
C LEU A 89 -4.92 -11.61 -6.73
N LEU A 90 -4.45 -11.89 -5.51
CA LEU A 90 -4.56 -10.96 -4.40
C LEU A 90 -3.76 -9.67 -4.63
N TYR A 91 -2.58 -9.77 -5.26
CA TYR A 91 -1.80 -8.61 -5.67
C TYR A 91 -2.54 -7.78 -6.73
N ALA A 92 -3.14 -8.42 -7.73
CA ALA A 92 -3.94 -7.71 -8.72
C ALA A 92 -5.16 -7.01 -8.07
N THR A 93 -5.85 -7.69 -7.15
CA THR A 93 -6.98 -7.09 -6.41
C THR A 93 -6.54 -5.93 -5.52
N TRP A 94 -5.38 -6.04 -4.85
CA TRP A 94 -4.78 -4.95 -4.08
C TRP A 94 -4.52 -3.70 -4.93
N GLN A 95 -4.01 -3.87 -6.16
CA GLN A 95 -3.82 -2.76 -7.09
C GLN A 95 -5.18 -2.20 -7.58
N LEU A 96 -6.14 -3.06 -7.94
CA LEU A 96 -7.43 -2.66 -8.49
C LEU A 96 -8.33 -1.91 -7.49
N GLN A 97 -8.27 -2.27 -6.21
CA GLN A 97 -9.14 -1.68 -5.19
C GLN A 97 -8.57 -0.38 -4.58
N SER A 98 -7.53 0.22 -5.18
CA SER A 98 -6.95 1.51 -4.74
C SER A 98 -6.39 1.52 -3.30
N TRP A 99 -6.15 0.35 -2.69
CA TRP A 99 -5.55 0.22 -1.35
C TRP A 99 -4.17 0.85 -1.28
N ARG A 100 -3.38 0.63 -2.33
CA ARG A 100 -2.08 1.29 -2.52
C ARG A 100 -2.19 2.81 -2.36
N LEU A 101 -3.26 3.42 -2.88
CA LEU A 101 -3.48 4.87 -2.75
C LEU A 101 -3.91 5.25 -1.33
N ALA A 102 -4.81 4.50 -0.69
CA ALA A 102 -5.20 4.78 0.69
C ALA A 102 -4.02 4.70 1.67
N VAL A 103 -3.19 3.66 1.54
CA VAL A 103 -1.95 3.51 2.32
C VAL A 103 -0.98 4.64 2.00
N LEU A 104 -0.81 4.98 0.72
CA LEU A 104 0.03 6.09 0.31
C LEU A 104 -0.44 7.41 0.93
N THR A 105 -1.73 7.75 0.85
CA THR A 105 -2.31 8.95 1.46
C THR A 105 -2.00 9.00 2.95
N PHE A 106 -2.21 7.89 3.67
CA PHE A 106 -1.90 7.81 5.10
C PHE A 106 -0.40 7.99 5.39
N LEU A 107 0.48 7.37 4.60
CA LEU A 107 1.94 7.47 4.81
C LEU A 107 2.49 8.88 4.58
N VAL A 108 1.81 9.69 3.77
CA VAL A 108 2.28 11.04 3.41
C VAL A 108 1.47 12.16 4.05
N GLU A 109 0.43 11.86 4.84
CA GLU A 109 -0.53 12.85 5.34
C GLU A 109 0.14 13.96 6.18
N ASP A 110 1.14 13.59 6.98
CA ASP A 110 1.89 14.49 7.85
C ASP A 110 3.18 15.04 7.22
N LEU A 111 3.47 14.67 5.98
CA LEU A 111 4.69 15.09 5.30
C LEU A 111 4.54 16.49 4.70
N ASP A 112 5.61 17.29 4.77
CA ASP A 112 5.66 18.57 4.06
C ASP A 112 5.62 18.30 2.55
N LYS A 113 4.60 18.84 1.87
CA LYS A 113 4.38 18.67 0.42
C LYS A 113 5.55 19.19 -0.43
N ARG A 114 6.46 20.00 0.15
CA ARG A 114 7.69 20.44 -0.52
C ARG A 114 8.74 19.35 -0.65
N LEU A 115 8.65 18.27 0.13
CA LEU A 115 9.57 17.14 0.07
C LEU A 115 9.51 16.43 -1.29
N VAL A 116 10.64 15.88 -1.70
CA VAL A 116 10.78 15.08 -2.93
C VAL A 116 10.64 13.60 -2.57
N ALA A 117 9.53 13.00 -2.99
CA ALA A 117 9.24 11.59 -2.82
C ALA A 117 9.79 10.77 -3.99
N LEU A 118 10.53 9.70 -3.69
CA LEU A 118 11.11 8.77 -4.65
C LEU A 118 10.43 7.41 -4.57
N GLU A 119 9.99 6.85 -5.70
CA GLU A 119 9.49 5.47 -5.79
C GLU A 119 10.31 4.64 -6.81
N PRO A 120 10.94 3.54 -6.39
CA PRO A 120 11.56 2.60 -7.32
C PRO A 120 10.49 1.71 -7.98
N LEU A 121 10.66 1.42 -9.27
CA LEU A 121 9.71 0.73 -10.15
C LEU A 121 8.27 1.24 -9.96
N PRO A 122 7.96 2.44 -10.46
CA PRO A 122 6.67 3.12 -10.23
C PRO A 122 5.47 2.36 -10.83
N GLY A 123 5.73 1.36 -11.69
CA GLY A 123 4.72 0.48 -12.25
C GLY A 123 3.78 1.22 -13.19
N ASP A 124 2.51 1.27 -12.81
CA ASP A 124 1.45 1.99 -13.53
C ASP A 124 1.49 3.51 -13.34
N GLY A 125 2.27 4.03 -12.39
CA GLY A 125 2.40 5.46 -12.11
C GLY A 125 1.24 6.05 -11.30
N ILE A 126 0.31 5.24 -10.77
CA ILE A 126 -0.86 5.77 -10.05
C ILE A 126 -0.48 6.51 -8.76
N SER A 127 0.56 6.04 -8.06
CA SER A 127 1.12 6.72 -6.89
C SER A 127 1.73 8.07 -7.26
N GLY A 128 2.41 8.16 -8.40
CA GLY A 128 2.95 9.41 -8.94
C GLY A 128 1.84 10.41 -9.23
N TYR A 129 0.80 9.99 -9.96
CA TYR A 129 -0.36 10.82 -10.27
C TYR A 129 -1.03 11.37 -9.02
N HIS A 130 -1.32 10.50 -8.04
CA HIS A 130 -1.96 10.90 -6.80
C HIS A 130 -1.13 11.94 -6.03
N LEU A 131 0.18 11.72 -5.90
CA LEU A 131 1.05 12.62 -5.15
C LEU A 131 1.25 13.96 -5.84
N THR A 132 1.37 13.99 -7.16
CA THR A 132 1.47 15.26 -7.90
C THR A 132 0.19 16.07 -7.79
N GLU A 133 -0.99 15.43 -7.84
CA GLU A 133 -2.29 16.10 -7.61
C GLU A 133 -2.40 16.67 -6.19
N GLU A 134 -1.84 15.98 -5.19
CA GLU A 134 -1.75 16.48 -3.82
C GLU A 134 -0.69 17.58 -3.63
N GLY A 135 0.13 17.88 -4.65
CA GLY A 135 1.13 18.94 -4.63
C GLY A 135 2.52 18.51 -4.16
N PHE A 136 2.79 17.21 -4.06
CA PHE A 136 4.13 16.69 -3.81
C PHE A 136 5.01 16.75 -5.06
N ARG A 137 6.32 16.85 -4.84
CA ARG A 137 7.31 16.58 -5.89
C ARG A 137 7.58 15.09 -5.92
N TYR A 138 7.18 14.41 -6.99
CA TYR A 138 7.35 12.97 -7.13
C TYR A 138 8.41 12.62 -8.18
N MET A 139 9.23 11.64 -7.83
CA MET A 139 10.25 11.03 -8.67
C MET A 139 10.06 9.51 -8.69
N GLY A 140 10.36 8.88 -9.82
CA GLY A 140 10.41 7.43 -9.90
C GLY A 140 11.45 6.93 -10.88
N TYR A 141 11.97 5.72 -10.67
CA TYR A 141 12.93 5.12 -11.58
C TYR A 141 12.67 3.65 -11.85
N GLY A 142 12.98 3.18 -13.06
CA GLY A 142 12.92 1.77 -13.42
C GLY A 142 13.39 1.47 -14.84
N PRO A 143 13.54 0.19 -15.23
CA PRO A 143 13.92 -0.20 -16.58
C PRO A 143 12.84 0.15 -17.61
N ASP A 144 11.59 0.23 -17.18
CA ASP A 144 10.45 0.70 -17.95
C ASP A 144 9.61 1.64 -17.08
N VAL A 145 9.35 2.84 -17.61
CA VAL A 145 8.53 3.88 -16.99
C VAL A 145 7.49 4.44 -17.97
N GLU A 146 7.31 3.82 -19.15
CA GLU A 146 6.50 4.41 -20.23
C GLU A 146 5.03 4.58 -19.82
N LEU A 147 4.44 3.56 -19.19
CA LEU A 147 3.07 3.63 -18.70
C LEU A 147 2.94 4.69 -17.61
N ALA A 148 3.84 4.67 -16.62
CA ALA A 148 3.84 5.63 -15.53
C ALA A 148 3.95 7.08 -16.03
N SER A 149 4.77 7.36 -17.05
CA SER A 149 4.90 8.68 -17.65
C SER A 149 3.65 9.17 -18.36
N LYS A 150 2.78 8.26 -18.82
CA LYS A 150 1.48 8.61 -19.40
C LYS A 150 0.44 8.90 -18.33
N VAL A 151 0.47 8.16 -17.22
CA VAL A 151 -0.49 8.30 -16.12
C VAL A 151 -0.17 9.50 -15.23
N ALA A 152 1.11 9.76 -14.97
CA ALA A 152 1.60 10.85 -14.13
C ALA A 152 2.53 11.76 -14.94
N PRO A 153 2.01 12.61 -15.85
CA PRO A 153 2.84 13.45 -16.71
C PRO A 153 3.65 14.51 -15.93
N ASP A 154 3.19 14.90 -14.74
CA ASP A 154 3.86 15.87 -13.88
C ASP A 154 4.93 15.24 -12.96
N ALA A 155 5.05 13.90 -12.98
CA ALA A 155 6.09 13.17 -12.27
C ALA A 155 7.44 13.23 -13.01
N ARG A 156 8.55 13.22 -12.25
CA ARG A 156 9.89 13.04 -12.83
C ARG A 156 10.26 11.56 -12.87
N LEU A 157 10.14 10.95 -14.04
CA LEU A 157 10.37 9.52 -14.22
C LEU A 157 11.65 9.25 -15.02
N TYR A 158 12.50 8.38 -14.48
CA TYR A 158 13.81 8.05 -15.04
C TYR A 158 13.86 6.60 -15.48
N LYS A 159 14.29 6.39 -16.73
CA LYS A 159 14.71 5.07 -17.15
C LYS A 159 16.09 4.77 -16.57
N ALA A 160 16.15 3.99 -15.50
CA ALA A 160 17.36 3.65 -14.77
C ALA A 160 17.21 2.29 -14.07
N LEU A 161 18.31 1.56 -13.88
CA LEU A 161 18.32 0.29 -13.16
C LEU A 161 18.49 0.48 -11.65
N SER A 162 19.04 1.62 -11.23
CA SER A 162 19.30 1.94 -9.84
C SER A 162 19.17 3.43 -9.52
N ALA A 163 18.95 3.75 -8.24
CA ALA A 163 18.94 5.14 -7.76
C ALA A 163 20.30 5.85 -7.96
N CYS A 164 21.41 5.11 -8.07
CA CYS A 164 22.75 5.67 -8.30
C CYS A 164 22.89 6.40 -9.65
N GLU A 165 22.01 6.10 -10.60
CA GLU A 165 21.99 6.76 -11.91
C GLU A 165 21.23 8.11 -11.86
N MET A 166 20.54 8.38 -10.76
CA MET A 166 19.81 9.64 -10.54
C MET A 166 20.76 10.71 -9.99
N ARG A 167 20.60 11.94 -10.46
CA ARG A 167 21.45 13.09 -10.08
C ARG A 167 20.76 14.10 -9.18
N GLU A 168 19.59 13.76 -8.66
CA GLU A 168 18.72 14.67 -7.91
C GLU A 168 18.59 14.20 -6.47
N GLY A 169 18.49 15.17 -5.55
CA GLY A 169 18.27 14.90 -4.14
C GLY A 169 16.85 14.44 -3.88
N VAL A 170 16.71 13.48 -2.97
CA VAL A 170 15.41 12.93 -2.54
C VAL A 170 15.30 13.06 -1.03
N ASP A 171 14.10 13.37 -0.55
CA ASP A 171 13.85 13.57 0.87
C ASP A 171 13.15 12.35 1.50
N VAL A 172 12.31 11.66 0.72
CA VAL A 172 11.48 10.53 1.16
C VAL A 172 11.56 9.39 0.16
N LEU A 173 11.77 8.16 0.63
CA LEU A 173 11.74 6.95 -0.19
C LEU A 173 10.44 6.18 0.08
N LEU A 174 9.64 5.96 -0.96
CA LEU A 174 8.40 5.20 -0.92
C LEU A 174 8.67 3.74 -1.28
N LEU A 175 8.45 2.84 -0.32
CA LEU A 175 8.63 1.39 -0.49
C LEU A 175 7.28 0.66 -0.36
N ILE A 176 6.31 1.06 -1.17
CA ILE A 176 4.97 0.45 -1.18
C ILE A 176 4.99 -0.77 -2.09
N ASP A 177 4.57 -1.92 -1.56
CA ASP A 177 4.60 -3.22 -2.24
C ASP A 177 6.01 -3.68 -2.68
N LYS A 178 7.07 -3.06 -2.14
CA LYS A 178 8.47 -3.37 -2.49
C LYS A 178 9.21 -4.20 -1.45
N ALA A 179 8.53 -4.59 -0.36
CA ALA A 179 9.12 -5.35 0.74
C ALA A 179 9.72 -6.68 0.28
N MET A 180 9.16 -7.30 -0.76
CA MET A 180 9.65 -8.55 -1.35
C MET A 180 11.02 -8.44 -2.02
N TRP A 181 11.52 -7.22 -2.31
CA TRP A 181 12.85 -7.03 -2.88
C TRP A 181 13.96 -7.05 -1.83
N PHE A 182 13.60 -6.85 -0.56
CA PHE A 182 14.48 -7.14 0.55
C PHE A 182 14.35 -8.62 0.86
N HIS A 183 14.87 -9.45 -0.06
CA HIS A 183 15.05 -10.87 0.23
C HIS A 183 15.85 -11.00 1.54
N ASP A 184 15.39 -11.91 2.37
CA ASP A 184 15.89 -12.22 3.70
C ASP A 184 17.40 -12.46 3.67
N VAL A 185 18.20 -11.42 3.98
CA VAL A 185 19.67 -11.51 4.12
C VAL A 185 20.05 -12.52 5.22
N ALA A 186 19.09 -12.99 6.03
CA ALA A 186 19.28 -14.02 7.04
C ALA A 186 19.16 -15.47 6.52
N ARG A 187 18.88 -15.69 5.23
CA ARG A 187 18.80 -17.03 4.61
C ARG A 187 19.97 -17.38 3.67
N GLU A 188 21.00 -16.54 3.59
CA GLU A 188 22.34 -16.91 3.09
C GLU A 188 23.32 -17.07 4.24
#